data_AF-A0A6P0MAS7-F1
#
_entry.id   AF-A0A6P0MAS7-F1
#
_cell.length_a   1.000
_cell.length_b   1.000
_cell.length_c   1.000
_cell.angle_alpha   90.00
_cell.angle_beta   90.00
_cell.angle_gamma   90.00
#
_symmetry.space_group_name_H-M   'P 1'
#
loop_
_entity.id
_entity.type
_entity.pdbx_description
1 polymer ?
#
loop_
_entity_poly.entity_id
_entity_poly.type
_entity_poly.pdbx_seq_one_letter_code
_entity_poly.pdbx_strand_id
1 'polypeptide(L)'
;MNANNHKTAALLEGGNWFRPWMPITLILLLATGLYVYQLGTESLWVDELISINRAKHLERVFSDTRPLYHILLQVWMIVSSSDTWLRGLCVVFSIGTVFVTYQLGRRLIGESTGLIAALIVALSPLFIHHAQEVRMYAPSTFFGVAGTLILTHALERPTTPLLLGWAALRFLAIISTPLNVALLLPDIVVFGWKYRNQPRVLFRFGVGLLLIGILWLPWVFPLVTKSAKFMGGVKVPGTSVPDLGGRTSPGVVDVIMQPGRLTAWPFGRANSNAIYWFYNAYSVMLTCLLGVVLFNKPRSAKLGWIAAWAFLPLVLFFSVSQVSRSLWVNRYLLLAAPYLFILLAAAGIGIWRRWRIGALVIALIYAIAVGGGLKRYYTVLDRENWRGLVETIATKEQPGDVIVWSIGQRIPVALNHYIGVIAQDFAWRTAQGNQSFPLPISVRLVYDAHRFHPVPMPVNEGAIVVQRLSGLHHLVKPHVGFIRV
;
A
#
# COMPACT_ATOMS: atom_id res chain seq x y z
N MET A 1 9.37 20.81 -49.53
CA MET A 1 10.44 20.39 -48.61
C MET A 1 10.84 21.60 -47.76
N ASN A 2 11.25 21.39 -46.50
CA ASN A 2 11.78 22.39 -45.54
C ASN A 2 10.84 23.09 -44.54
N ALA A 3 9.88 22.38 -43.94
CA ALA A 3 9.36 22.74 -42.61
C ALA A 3 9.95 21.87 -41.47
N ASN A 4 10.55 20.71 -41.80
CA ASN A 4 11.16 19.82 -40.82
C ASN A 4 12.60 20.19 -40.43
N ASN A 5 13.31 20.98 -41.26
CA ASN A 5 14.72 21.32 -40.99
C ASN A 5 14.90 22.37 -39.86
N HIS A 6 13.88 23.16 -39.54
CA HIS A 6 13.96 24.13 -38.44
C HIS A 6 13.86 23.49 -37.05
N LYS A 7 13.21 22.32 -36.91
CA LYS A 7 13.17 21.60 -35.63
C LYS A 7 14.44 20.80 -35.35
N THR A 8 15.10 20.29 -36.39
CA THR A 8 16.39 19.59 -36.27
C THR A 8 17.56 20.56 -36.08
N ALA A 9 17.53 21.76 -36.67
CA ALA A 9 18.54 22.78 -36.43
C ALA A 9 18.53 23.32 -34.97
N ALA A 10 17.35 23.44 -34.35
CA ALA A 10 17.21 23.85 -32.95
C ALA A 10 17.70 22.81 -31.91
N LEU A 11 17.96 21.56 -32.34
CA LEU A 11 18.51 20.51 -31.48
C LEU A 11 20.04 20.52 -31.42
N LEU A 12 20.70 21.28 -32.31
CA LEU A 12 22.17 21.35 -32.42
C LEU A 12 22.76 22.63 -31.82
N GLU A 13 21.93 23.62 -31.47
CA GLU A 13 22.36 24.79 -30.70
C GLU A 13 22.37 24.48 -29.21
N GLY A 14 23.50 23.99 -28.66
CA GLY A 14 23.99 24.19 -27.28
C GLY A 14 22.99 24.20 -26.11
N GLY A 15 21.83 23.57 -26.28
CA GLY A 15 20.65 23.76 -25.46
C GLY A 15 20.69 22.73 -24.36
N ASN A 16 20.80 23.20 -23.12
CA ASN A 16 21.00 22.39 -21.93
C ASN A 16 19.81 21.43 -21.72
N TRP A 17 19.85 20.27 -22.39
CA TRP A 17 18.77 19.28 -22.49
C TRP A 17 18.35 18.72 -21.12
N PHE A 18 19.19 18.92 -20.11
CA PHE A 18 18.91 18.61 -18.71
C PHE A 18 17.91 19.56 -18.04
N ARG A 19 17.82 20.84 -18.44
CA ARG A 19 17.02 21.86 -17.74
C ARG A 19 15.54 21.49 -17.60
N PRO A 20 14.86 20.95 -18.62
CA PRO A 20 13.46 20.53 -18.50
C PRO A 20 13.26 19.32 -17.57
N TRP A 21 14.28 18.50 -17.37
CA TRP A 21 14.21 17.30 -16.52
C TRP A 21 14.67 17.56 -15.09
N MET A 22 15.43 18.63 -14.85
CA MET A 22 15.97 18.96 -13.54
C MET A 22 14.92 18.95 -12.41
N PRO A 23 13.71 19.55 -12.56
CA PRO A 23 12.73 19.55 -11.47
C PRO A 23 12.25 18.15 -11.09
N ILE A 24 11.95 17.29 -12.07
CA ILE A 24 11.52 15.91 -11.79
C ILE A 24 12.69 15.08 -11.24
N THR A 25 13.92 15.29 -11.73
CA THR A 25 15.11 14.61 -11.19
C THR A 25 15.31 14.94 -9.71
N LEU A 26 15.17 16.19 -9.30
CA LEU A 26 15.26 16.59 -7.89
C LEU A 26 14.17 15.93 -7.03
N ILE A 27 12.94 15.85 -7.53
CA ILE A 27 11.84 15.15 -6.83
C ILE A 27 12.14 13.65 -6.72
N LEU A 28 12.69 13.02 -7.75
CA LEU A 28 13.06 11.60 -7.72
C LEU A 28 14.22 11.33 -6.76
N LEU A 29 15.22 12.21 -6.69
CA LEU A 29 16.30 12.13 -5.71
C LEU A 29 15.77 12.28 -4.28
N LEU A 30 14.88 13.24 -4.05
CA LEU A 30 14.20 13.41 -2.76
C LEU A 30 13.39 12.16 -2.39
N ALA A 31 12.59 11.62 -3.32
CA ALA A 31 11.82 10.40 -3.10
C ALA A 31 12.74 9.21 -2.78
N THR A 32 13.86 9.07 -3.51
CA THR A 32 14.85 8.01 -3.27
C THR A 32 15.45 8.14 -1.87
N GLY A 33 15.86 9.35 -1.48
CA GLY A 33 16.39 9.62 -0.15
C GLY A 33 15.39 9.24 0.95
N LEU A 34 14.13 9.69 0.85
CA LEU A 34 13.08 9.34 1.80
C LEU A 34 12.81 7.82 1.82
N TYR A 35 12.68 7.19 0.67
CA TYR A 35 12.29 5.78 0.60
C TYR A 35 13.40 4.83 1.05
N VAL A 36 14.68 5.22 0.95
CA VAL A 36 15.82 4.40 1.41
C VAL A 36 16.24 4.74 2.85
N TYR A 37 15.92 5.92 3.36
CA TYR A 37 16.26 6.33 4.72
C TYR A 37 15.62 5.39 5.76
N GLN A 38 16.45 4.81 6.65
CA GLN A 38 16.05 3.84 7.68
C GLN A 38 15.36 2.56 7.16
N LEU A 39 15.56 2.19 5.89
CA LEU A 39 14.89 1.05 5.24
C LEU A 39 15.05 -0.28 6.00
N GLY A 40 16.18 -0.50 6.67
CA GLY A 40 16.48 -1.72 7.43
C GLY A 40 16.30 -1.64 8.95
N THR A 41 15.89 -0.48 9.49
CA THR A 41 15.89 -0.21 10.93
C THR A 41 14.88 -1.09 11.67
N GLU A 42 13.62 -1.09 11.23
CA GLU A 42 12.57 -1.94 11.82
C GLU A 42 12.68 -3.38 11.32
N SER A 43 12.36 -4.34 12.20
CA SER A 43 12.19 -5.76 11.81
C SER A 43 11.05 -5.91 10.79
N LEU A 44 11.11 -6.98 10.00
CA LEU A 44 10.05 -7.39 9.10
C LEU A 44 8.85 -7.84 9.93
N TRP A 45 7.72 -7.15 9.79
CA TRP A 45 6.49 -7.56 10.47
C TRP A 45 5.90 -8.81 9.81
N VAL A 46 4.96 -9.46 10.49
CA VAL A 46 4.38 -10.75 10.10
C VAL A 46 3.93 -10.78 8.63
N ASP A 47 3.32 -9.71 8.14
CA ASP A 47 2.78 -9.62 6.79
C ASP A 47 3.86 -9.56 5.69
N GLU A 48 5.05 -9.01 5.98
CA GLU A 48 6.23 -9.05 5.10
C GLU A 48 6.79 -10.48 5.02
N LEU A 49 6.92 -11.13 6.17
CA LEU A 49 7.43 -12.49 6.28
C LEU A 49 6.54 -13.51 5.57
N ILE A 50 5.22 -13.32 5.60
CA ILE A 50 4.28 -14.14 4.82
C ILE A 50 4.53 -13.98 3.32
N SER A 51 4.80 -12.76 2.86
CA SER A 51 5.12 -12.50 1.45
C SER A 51 6.42 -13.18 1.04
N ILE A 52 7.45 -13.13 1.89
CA ILE A 52 8.73 -13.83 1.68
C ILE A 52 8.51 -15.35 1.62
N ASN A 53 7.78 -15.91 2.58
CA ASN A 53 7.48 -17.34 2.62
C ASN A 53 6.72 -17.80 1.36
N ARG A 54 5.77 -17.01 0.88
CA ARG A 54 5.05 -17.33 -0.37
C ARG A 54 5.95 -17.26 -1.60
N ALA A 55 6.86 -16.29 -1.66
CA ALA A 55 7.81 -16.18 -2.75
C ALA A 55 8.81 -17.35 -2.79
N LYS A 56 9.12 -18.00 -1.66
CA LYS A 56 9.92 -19.24 -1.63
C LYS A 56 9.18 -20.46 -2.20
N HIS A 57 7.85 -20.43 -2.29
CA HIS A 57 7.00 -21.56 -2.63
C HIS A 57 6.18 -21.29 -3.91
N LEU A 58 6.86 -21.05 -5.04
CA LEU A 58 6.21 -20.74 -6.32
C LEU A 58 5.39 -21.89 -6.90
N GLU A 59 5.57 -23.13 -6.45
CA GLU A 59 4.68 -24.24 -6.80
C GLU A 59 3.21 -23.94 -6.42
N ARG A 60 3.00 -22.99 -5.50
CA ARG A 60 1.67 -22.53 -5.05
C ARG A 60 1.17 -21.29 -5.78
N VAL A 61 1.86 -20.81 -6.81
CA VAL A 61 1.56 -19.54 -7.51
C VAL A 61 0.14 -19.49 -8.07
N PHE A 62 -0.36 -20.60 -8.61
CA PHE A 62 -1.74 -20.70 -9.13
C PHE A 62 -2.79 -20.76 -8.02
N SER A 63 -2.40 -21.15 -6.81
CA SER A 63 -3.28 -21.07 -5.63
C SER A 63 -3.20 -19.72 -4.93
N ASP A 64 -2.26 -18.83 -5.30
CA ASP A 64 -2.12 -17.51 -4.72
C ASP A 64 -3.19 -16.53 -5.24
N THR A 65 -3.51 -15.51 -4.46
CA THR A 65 -4.34 -14.37 -4.87
C THR A 65 -3.51 -13.21 -5.43
N ARG A 66 -2.18 -13.23 -5.31
CA ARG A 66 -1.26 -12.12 -5.63
C ARG A 66 0.03 -12.62 -6.30
N PRO A 67 -0.07 -13.40 -7.39
CA PRO A 67 1.07 -14.13 -7.94
C PRO A 67 2.23 -13.23 -8.40
N LEU A 68 1.95 -12.08 -9.04
CA LEU A 68 3.01 -11.26 -9.65
C LEU A 68 4.01 -10.77 -8.62
N TYR A 69 3.52 -10.31 -7.46
CA TYR A 69 4.41 -9.79 -6.43
C TYR A 69 5.36 -10.88 -5.90
N HIS A 70 4.87 -12.09 -5.66
CA HIS A 70 5.69 -13.18 -5.16
C HIS A 70 6.69 -13.68 -6.22
N ILE A 71 6.32 -13.67 -7.50
CA ILE A 71 7.26 -13.97 -8.60
C ILE A 71 8.38 -12.91 -8.64
N LEU A 72 8.03 -11.62 -8.63
CA LEU A 72 9.02 -10.53 -8.63
C LEU A 72 9.94 -10.60 -7.40
N LEU A 73 9.36 -10.87 -6.23
CA LEU A 73 10.11 -11.01 -4.99
C LEU A 73 11.04 -12.22 -5.01
N GLN A 74 10.63 -13.35 -5.58
CA GLN A 74 11.50 -14.52 -5.71
C GLN A 74 12.73 -14.21 -6.57
N VAL A 75 12.53 -13.57 -7.73
CA VAL A 75 13.64 -13.15 -8.60
C VAL A 75 14.55 -12.15 -7.86
N TRP A 76 13.97 -11.22 -7.10
CA TRP A 76 14.71 -10.25 -6.32
C TRP A 76 15.56 -10.89 -5.20
N MET A 77 15.06 -11.97 -4.59
CA MET A 77 15.76 -12.72 -3.54
C MET A 77 17.00 -13.49 -4.02
N ILE A 78 17.17 -13.69 -5.33
CA ILE A 78 18.36 -14.37 -5.88
C ILE A 78 19.65 -13.63 -5.51
N VAL A 79 19.60 -12.30 -5.40
CA VAL A 79 20.77 -11.46 -5.11
C VAL A 79 21.06 -11.40 -3.60
N SER A 80 20.03 -11.24 -2.77
CA SER A 80 20.18 -11.16 -1.31
C SER A 80 18.83 -11.42 -0.63
N SER A 81 18.89 -11.85 0.63
CA SER A 81 17.74 -12.05 1.52
C SER A 81 17.72 -11.10 2.71
N SER A 82 18.59 -10.08 2.75
CA SER A 82 18.61 -9.09 3.84
C SER A 82 17.36 -8.21 3.84
N ASP A 83 16.84 -7.85 5.02
CA ASP A 83 15.61 -7.05 5.19
C ASP A 83 15.62 -5.77 4.34
N THR A 84 16.75 -5.05 4.34
CA THR A 84 16.94 -3.84 3.52
C THR A 84 16.82 -4.12 2.03
N TRP A 85 17.47 -5.19 1.55
CA TRP A 85 17.40 -5.56 0.14
C TRP A 85 15.98 -5.95 -0.27
N LEU A 86 15.30 -6.77 0.54
CA LEU A 86 13.94 -7.24 0.25
C LEU A 86 12.95 -6.07 0.10
N ARG A 87 13.05 -5.05 0.95
CA ARG A 87 12.24 -3.83 0.84
C ARG A 87 12.62 -2.98 -0.39
N GLY A 88 13.86 -3.08 -0.85
CA GLY A 88 14.36 -2.38 -2.04
C GLY A 88 13.54 -2.63 -3.32
N LEU A 89 12.91 -3.81 -3.46
CA LEU A 89 12.00 -4.08 -4.57
C LEU A 89 10.85 -3.05 -4.64
N CYS A 90 10.23 -2.76 -3.50
CA CYS A 90 9.12 -1.81 -3.42
C CYS A 90 9.57 -0.36 -3.58
N VAL A 91 10.80 -0.04 -3.18
CA VAL A 91 11.42 1.28 -3.43
C VAL A 91 11.48 1.57 -4.93
N VAL A 92 11.94 0.61 -5.75
CA VAL A 92 12.02 0.78 -7.22
C VAL A 92 10.67 1.12 -7.83
N PHE A 93 9.62 0.35 -7.50
CA PHE A 93 8.27 0.60 -8.01
C PHE A 93 7.67 1.90 -7.48
N SER A 94 8.02 2.30 -6.25
CA SER A 94 7.53 3.54 -5.66
C SER A 94 8.17 4.78 -6.31
N ILE A 95 9.47 4.74 -6.61
CA ILE A 95 10.14 5.78 -7.41
C ILE A 95 9.53 5.83 -8.82
N GLY A 96 9.29 4.67 -9.44
CA GLY A 96 8.58 4.58 -10.71
C GLY A 96 7.18 5.22 -10.65
N THR A 97 6.47 5.04 -9.54
CA THR A 97 5.13 5.63 -9.33
C THR A 97 5.19 7.16 -9.28
N VAL A 98 6.21 7.74 -8.62
CA VAL A 98 6.46 9.19 -8.61
C VAL A 98 6.62 9.70 -10.05
N PHE A 99 7.47 9.05 -10.84
CA PHE A 99 7.73 9.45 -12.22
C PHE A 99 6.50 9.31 -13.13
N VAL A 100 5.80 8.19 -13.07
CA VAL A 100 4.63 7.95 -13.91
C VAL A 100 3.47 8.89 -13.54
N THR A 101 3.33 9.24 -12.25
CA THR A 101 2.37 10.26 -11.80
C THR A 101 2.71 11.64 -12.37
N TYR A 102 3.98 12.03 -12.38
CA TYR A 102 4.44 13.24 -13.08
C TYR A 102 4.04 13.23 -14.55
N GLN A 103 4.35 12.15 -15.27
CA GLN A 103 4.07 12.04 -16.70
C GLN A 103 2.55 12.10 -16.99
N LEU A 104 1.74 11.47 -16.15
CA LEU A 104 0.28 11.51 -16.26
C LEU A 104 -0.28 12.92 -16.03
N GLY A 105 0.12 13.58 -14.95
CA GLY A 105 -0.30 14.95 -14.63
C GLY A 105 0.17 15.97 -15.67
N ARG A 106 1.42 15.84 -16.13
CA ARG A 106 2.01 16.66 -17.20
C ARG A 106 1.20 16.56 -18.50
N ARG A 107 0.85 15.34 -18.90
CA ARG A 107 0.13 15.06 -20.14
C ARG A 107 -1.32 15.55 -20.13
N LEU A 108 -1.99 15.42 -18.98
CA LEU A 108 -3.42 15.67 -18.90
C LEU A 108 -3.78 17.12 -18.55
N ILE A 109 -2.96 17.79 -17.76
CA ILE A 109 -3.24 19.15 -17.27
C ILE A 109 -2.09 20.10 -17.60
N GLY A 110 -0.86 19.71 -17.28
CA GLY A 110 0.34 20.51 -17.58
C GLY A 110 1.51 20.21 -16.67
N GLU A 111 2.70 20.66 -17.06
CA GLU A 111 3.98 20.31 -16.42
C GLU A 111 4.01 20.61 -14.93
N SER A 112 3.61 21.81 -14.50
CA SER A 112 3.55 22.17 -13.09
C SER A 112 2.60 21.26 -12.29
N THR A 113 1.50 20.80 -12.89
CA THR A 113 0.56 19.88 -12.23
C THR A 113 1.21 18.51 -12.02
N GLY A 114 1.92 18.01 -13.04
CA GLY A 114 2.70 16.79 -12.92
C GLY A 114 3.74 16.88 -11.82
N LEU A 115 4.51 17.97 -11.76
CA LEU A 115 5.58 18.16 -10.77
C LEU A 115 5.02 18.19 -9.35
N ILE A 116 3.97 18.98 -9.11
CA ILE A 116 3.33 19.06 -7.78
C ILE A 116 2.72 17.71 -7.40
N ALA A 117 2.05 17.01 -8.32
CA ALA A 117 1.48 15.69 -8.03
C ALA A 117 2.56 14.66 -7.67
N ALA A 118 3.69 14.64 -8.39
CA ALA A 118 4.83 13.80 -8.06
C ALA A 118 5.45 14.14 -6.72
N LEU A 119 5.55 15.43 -6.37
CA LEU A 119 6.01 15.87 -5.05
C LEU A 119 5.06 15.41 -3.93
N ILE A 120 3.74 15.47 -4.15
CA ILE A 120 2.74 14.95 -3.20
C ILE A 120 2.92 13.43 -3.00
N VAL A 121 3.14 12.65 -4.07
CA VAL A 121 3.45 11.21 -3.95
C VAL A 121 4.75 11.00 -3.17
N ALA A 122 5.82 11.70 -3.52
CA ALA A 122 7.15 11.55 -2.92
C ALA A 122 7.16 11.84 -1.41
N LEU A 123 6.36 12.82 -0.96
CA LEU A 123 6.31 13.25 0.43
C LEU A 123 5.24 12.52 1.26
N SER A 124 4.35 11.74 0.65
CA SER A 124 3.26 11.08 1.37
C SER A 124 3.79 9.99 2.31
N PRO A 125 3.55 10.08 3.63
CA PRO A 125 3.95 9.04 4.57
C PRO A 125 3.31 7.67 4.26
N LEU A 126 2.13 7.67 3.61
CA LEU A 126 1.49 6.43 3.18
C LEU A 126 2.29 5.78 2.03
N PHE A 127 2.73 6.56 1.04
CA PHE A 127 3.56 6.03 -0.05
C PHE A 127 4.95 5.61 0.45
N ILE A 128 5.55 6.36 1.36
CA ILE A 128 6.81 5.97 2.02
C ILE A 128 6.64 4.64 2.75
N HIS A 129 5.59 4.49 3.56
CA HIS A 129 5.29 3.24 4.27
C HIS A 129 5.22 2.05 3.32
N HIS A 130 4.51 2.19 2.21
CA HIS A 130 4.38 1.14 1.20
C HIS A 130 5.62 0.95 0.30
N ALA A 131 6.51 1.95 0.23
CA ALA A 131 7.82 1.83 -0.39
C ALA A 131 8.80 1.03 0.49
N GLN A 132 8.65 1.13 1.82
CA GLN A 132 9.51 0.52 2.82
C GLN A 132 8.95 -0.79 3.40
N GLU A 133 8.16 -1.52 2.63
CA GLU A 133 7.68 -2.84 3.05
C GLU A 133 7.74 -3.88 1.94
N VAL A 134 7.95 -5.13 2.32
CA VAL A 134 7.92 -6.30 1.43
C VAL A 134 6.45 -6.71 1.16
N ARG A 135 5.73 -5.84 0.44
CA ARG A 135 4.31 -6.02 0.08
C ARG A 135 3.99 -5.58 -1.34
N MET A 136 2.87 -6.07 -1.85
CA MET A 136 2.44 -5.88 -3.24
C MET A 136 1.92 -4.48 -3.61
N TYR A 137 1.80 -3.54 -2.66
CA TYR A 137 1.11 -2.27 -2.89
C TYR A 137 1.88 -1.29 -3.80
N ALA A 138 3.21 -1.27 -3.71
CA ALA A 138 4.05 -0.45 -4.58
C ALA A 138 3.94 -0.84 -6.07
N PRO A 139 4.21 -2.10 -6.49
CA PRO A 139 4.04 -2.50 -7.88
C PRO A 139 2.59 -2.41 -8.36
N SER A 140 1.62 -2.72 -7.48
CA SER A 140 0.20 -2.53 -7.73
C SER A 140 -0.12 -1.10 -8.20
N THR A 141 0.33 -0.10 -7.43
CA THR A 141 0.09 1.31 -7.75
C THR A 141 0.83 1.71 -9.02
N PHE A 142 2.09 1.31 -9.17
CA PHE A 142 2.89 1.60 -10.36
C PHE A 142 2.20 1.12 -11.65
N PHE A 143 1.84 -0.17 -11.74
CA PHE A 143 1.20 -0.73 -12.93
C PHE A 143 -0.18 -0.10 -13.17
N GLY A 144 -0.92 0.24 -12.10
CA GLY A 144 -2.19 0.96 -12.19
C GLY A 144 -2.05 2.33 -12.86
N VAL A 145 -1.13 3.17 -12.40
CA VAL A 145 -0.94 4.51 -12.99
C VAL A 145 -0.30 4.40 -14.37
N ALA A 146 0.65 3.48 -14.58
CA ALA A 146 1.28 3.27 -15.89
C ALA A 146 0.27 2.82 -16.95
N GLY A 147 -0.62 1.87 -16.61
CA GLY A 147 -1.70 1.46 -17.50
C GLY A 147 -2.63 2.62 -17.85
N THR A 148 -2.89 3.51 -16.88
CA THR A 148 -3.68 4.73 -17.12
C THR A 148 -2.96 5.71 -18.05
N LEU A 149 -1.65 5.90 -17.88
CA LEU A 149 -0.84 6.72 -18.77
C LEU A 149 -0.92 6.20 -20.21
N ILE A 150 -0.77 4.89 -20.43
CA ILE A 150 -0.93 4.31 -21.77
C ILE A 150 -2.36 4.48 -22.30
N LEU A 151 -3.37 4.26 -21.46
CA LEU A 151 -4.77 4.46 -21.85
C LEU A 151 -5.04 5.90 -22.29
N THR A 152 -4.42 6.91 -21.67
CA THR A 152 -4.58 8.31 -22.13
C THR A 152 -3.97 8.57 -23.51
N HIS A 153 -3.00 7.78 -23.95
CA HIS A 153 -2.52 7.80 -25.33
C HIS A 153 -3.52 7.09 -26.24
N ALA A 154 -4.03 5.92 -25.84
CA ALA A 154 -5.06 5.19 -26.58
C ALA A 154 -6.36 5.99 -26.74
N LEU A 155 -6.73 6.79 -25.73
CA LEU A 155 -7.88 7.67 -25.79
C LEU A 155 -7.73 8.71 -26.89
N GLU A 156 -6.53 9.24 -27.16
CA GLU A 156 -6.31 10.19 -28.26
C GLU A 156 -6.07 9.49 -29.60
N ARG A 157 -5.42 8.32 -29.60
CA ARG A 157 -5.07 7.53 -30.79
C ARG A 157 -5.22 6.03 -30.48
N PRO A 158 -6.34 5.38 -30.84
CA PRO A 158 -6.64 4.02 -30.40
C PRO A 158 -5.96 2.97 -31.30
N THR A 159 -4.63 2.86 -31.19
CA THR A 159 -3.84 1.86 -31.91
C THR A 159 -3.78 0.54 -31.14
N THR A 160 -3.69 -0.58 -31.86
CA THR A 160 -3.61 -1.92 -31.23
C THR A 160 -2.45 -2.04 -30.23
N PRO A 161 -1.22 -1.54 -30.50
CA PRO A 161 -0.14 -1.61 -29.50
C PRO A 161 -0.45 -0.85 -28.20
N LEU A 162 -1.13 0.30 -28.27
CA LEU A 162 -1.51 1.04 -27.08
C LEU A 162 -2.60 0.32 -26.28
N LEU A 163 -3.57 -0.30 -26.96
CA LEU A 163 -4.60 -1.10 -26.31
C LEU A 163 -4.03 -2.36 -25.65
N LEU A 164 -3.11 -3.06 -26.33
CA LEU A 164 -2.41 -4.22 -25.76
C LEU A 164 -1.50 -3.81 -24.59
N GLY A 165 -0.77 -2.70 -24.71
CA GLY A 165 0.06 -2.17 -23.63
C GLY A 165 -0.76 -1.76 -22.39
N TRP A 166 -1.92 -1.13 -22.59
CA TRP A 166 -2.87 -0.86 -21.51
C TRP A 166 -3.38 -2.16 -20.87
N ALA A 167 -3.81 -3.12 -21.69
CA ALA A 167 -4.35 -4.39 -21.20
C ALA A 167 -3.31 -5.17 -20.39
N ALA A 168 -2.06 -5.22 -20.87
CA ALA A 168 -0.94 -5.83 -20.16
C ALA A 168 -0.69 -5.16 -18.80
N LEU A 169 -0.61 -3.83 -18.75
CA LEU A 169 -0.37 -3.11 -17.48
C LEU A 169 -1.54 -3.25 -16.50
N ARG A 170 -2.79 -3.27 -17.00
CA ARG A 170 -3.97 -3.55 -16.15
C ARG A 170 -3.95 -4.97 -15.63
N PHE A 171 -3.61 -5.95 -16.47
CA PHE A 171 -3.44 -7.33 -16.04
C PHE A 171 -2.38 -7.43 -14.93
N LEU A 172 -1.19 -6.86 -15.12
CA LEU A 172 -0.12 -6.83 -14.11
C LEU A 172 -0.56 -6.17 -12.79
N ALA A 173 -1.33 -5.08 -12.86
CA ALA A 173 -1.90 -4.45 -11.67
C ALA A 173 -2.88 -5.39 -10.94
N ILE A 174 -3.79 -6.05 -11.67
CA ILE A 174 -4.78 -6.99 -11.13
C ILE A 174 -4.12 -8.20 -10.47
N ILE A 175 -3.10 -8.79 -11.12
CA ILE A 175 -2.39 -9.94 -10.55
C ILE A 175 -1.36 -9.57 -9.47
N SER A 176 -1.01 -8.29 -9.31
CA SER A 176 -0.33 -7.77 -8.12
C SER A 176 -1.30 -7.67 -6.94
N THR A 177 -2.47 -7.09 -7.17
CA THR A 177 -3.53 -6.92 -6.18
C THR A 177 -4.90 -6.97 -6.87
N PRO A 178 -5.73 -7.99 -6.58
CA PRO A 178 -7.03 -8.20 -7.24
C PRO A 178 -7.98 -7.00 -7.19
N LEU A 179 -7.87 -6.16 -6.16
CA LEU A 179 -8.67 -4.94 -6.02
C LEU A 179 -8.46 -3.94 -7.17
N ASN A 180 -7.34 -4.00 -7.91
CA ASN A 180 -7.12 -3.16 -9.09
C ASN A 180 -8.09 -3.45 -10.24
N VAL A 181 -8.88 -4.53 -10.18
CA VAL A 181 -9.98 -4.74 -11.14
C VAL A 181 -10.97 -3.56 -11.14
N ALA A 182 -11.07 -2.83 -10.00
CA ALA A 182 -11.85 -1.61 -9.89
C ALA A 182 -11.40 -0.50 -10.85
N LEU A 183 -10.16 -0.52 -11.34
CA LEU A 183 -9.66 0.44 -12.34
C LEU A 183 -10.23 0.18 -13.75
N LEU A 184 -10.78 -1.00 -14.02
CA LEU A 184 -11.45 -1.26 -15.29
C LEU A 184 -12.76 -0.48 -15.41
N LEU A 185 -13.43 -0.16 -14.28
CA LEU A 185 -14.65 0.63 -14.28
C LEU A 185 -14.46 2.03 -14.91
N PRO A 186 -13.53 2.88 -14.42
CA PRO A 186 -13.27 4.15 -15.08
C PRO A 186 -12.71 4.00 -16.50
N ASP A 187 -11.92 2.95 -16.78
CA ASP A 187 -11.44 2.69 -18.15
C ASP A 187 -12.61 2.48 -19.13
N ILE A 188 -13.56 1.62 -18.76
CA ILE A 188 -14.77 1.32 -19.55
C ILE A 188 -15.63 2.57 -19.72
N VAL A 189 -15.87 3.31 -18.63
CA VAL A 189 -16.71 4.52 -18.67
C VAL A 189 -16.08 5.58 -19.58
N VAL A 190 -14.80 5.89 -19.38
CA VAL A 190 -14.12 6.96 -20.13
C VAL A 190 -13.92 6.56 -21.60
N PHE A 191 -13.41 5.36 -21.87
CA PHE A 191 -13.14 4.90 -23.23
C PHE A 191 -14.43 4.63 -24.00
N GLY A 192 -15.38 3.96 -23.34
CA GLY A 192 -16.71 3.67 -23.88
C GLY A 192 -17.46 4.94 -24.24
N TRP A 193 -17.49 5.94 -23.35
CA TRP A 193 -18.13 7.22 -23.65
C TRP A 193 -17.46 7.95 -24.82
N LYS A 194 -16.11 8.00 -24.86
CA LYS A 194 -15.36 8.69 -25.91
C LYS A 194 -15.59 8.08 -27.29
N TYR A 195 -15.66 6.75 -27.38
CA TYR A 195 -15.76 6.01 -28.64
C TYR A 195 -17.14 5.36 -28.85
N ARG A 196 -18.19 5.84 -28.17
CA ARG A 196 -19.55 5.26 -28.19
C ARG A 196 -20.15 5.06 -29.59
N ASN A 197 -19.75 5.90 -30.55
CA ASN A 197 -20.23 5.85 -31.94
C ASN A 197 -19.24 5.15 -32.89
N GLN A 198 -18.21 4.47 -32.37
CA GLN A 198 -17.15 3.83 -33.15
C GLN A 198 -17.01 2.34 -32.76
N PRO A 199 -17.93 1.47 -33.21
CA PRO A 199 -18.00 0.07 -32.75
C PRO A 199 -16.73 -0.72 -33.03
N ARG A 200 -16.02 -0.43 -34.13
CA ARG A 200 -14.73 -1.08 -34.45
C ARG A 200 -13.64 -0.75 -33.41
N VAL A 201 -13.64 0.46 -32.85
CA VAL A 201 -12.68 0.86 -31.80
C VAL A 201 -13.06 0.24 -30.47
N LEU A 202 -14.36 0.25 -30.14
CA LEU A 202 -14.89 -0.43 -28.94
C LEU A 202 -14.64 -1.93 -28.97
N PHE A 203 -14.77 -2.58 -30.13
CA PHE A 203 -14.46 -4.00 -30.29
C PHE A 203 -13.00 -4.31 -29.95
N ARG A 204 -12.04 -3.53 -30.46
CA ARG A 204 -10.60 -3.71 -30.13
C ARG A 204 -10.32 -3.50 -28.64
N PHE A 205 -10.97 -2.52 -28.01
CA PHE A 205 -10.88 -2.31 -26.57
C PHE A 205 -11.51 -3.49 -25.79
N GLY A 206 -12.65 -3.99 -26.26
CA GLY A 206 -13.32 -5.18 -25.74
C GLY A 206 -12.47 -6.45 -25.85
N VAL A 207 -11.71 -6.62 -26.94
CA VAL A 207 -10.71 -7.69 -27.07
C VAL A 207 -9.64 -7.57 -25.97
N GLY A 208 -9.17 -6.35 -25.67
CA GLY A 208 -8.25 -6.12 -24.55
C GLY A 208 -8.84 -6.53 -23.19
N LEU A 209 -10.10 -6.17 -22.91
CA LEU A 209 -10.81 -6.60 -21.70
C LEU A 209 -10.97 -8.13 -21.64
N LEU A 210 -11.32 -8.75 -22.77
CA LEU A 210 -11.47 -10.20 -22.87
C LEU A 210 -10.13 -10.90 -22.59
N LEU A 211 -9.02 -10.39 -23.14
CA LEU A 211 -7.68 -10.91 -22.88
C LEU A 211 -7.32 -10.82 -21.40
N ILE A 212 -7.61 -9.70 -20.73
CA ILE A 212 -7.43 -9.59 -19.27
C ILE A 212 -8.25 -10.67 -18.55
N GLY A 213 -9.52 -10.86 -18.92
CA GLY A 213 -10.41 -11.86 -18.31
C GLY A 213 -9.89 -13.29 -18.49
N ILE A 214 -9.50 -13.66 -19.72
CA ILE A 214 -8.96 -14.98 -20.04
C ILE A 214 -7.66 -15.24 -19.28
N LEU A 215 -6.72 -14.28 -19.30
CA LEU A 215 -5.44 -14.42 -18.62
C LEU A 215 -5.59 -14.46 -17.10
N TRP A 216 -6.59 -13.76 -16.54
CA TRP A 216 -6.82 -13.75 -15.09
C TRP A 216 -7.60 -14.99 -14.59
N LEU A 217 -8.27 -15.72 -15.48
CA LEU A 217 -9.13 -16.86 -15.17
C LEU A 217 -8.52 -17.87 -14.19
N PRO A 218 -7.23 -18.29 -14.31
CA PRO A 218 -6.62 -19.26 -13.39
C PRO A 218 -6.63 -18.81 -11.92
N TRP A 219 -6.63 -17.49 -11.67
CA TRP A 219 -6.56 -16.91 -10.33
C TRP A 219 -7.93 -16.47 -9.79
N VAL A 220 -8.98 -16.48 -10.62
CA VAL A 220 -10.34 -16.11 -10.20
C VAL A 220 -10.88 -17.10 -9.16
N PHE A 221 -10.71 -18.41 -9.37
CA PHE A 221 -11.23 -19.42 -8.45
C PHE A 221 -10.58 -19.35 -7.04
N PRO A 222 -9.23 -19.36 -6.90
CA PRO A 222 -8.56 -19.14 -5.61
C PRO A 222 -8.95 -17.80 -4.96
N LEU A 223 -9.12 -16.76 -5.77
CA LEU A 223 -9.55 -15.46 -5.29
C LEU A 223 -10.96 -15.50 -4.70
N VAL A 224 -11.94 -16.04 -5.42
CA VAL A 224 -13.33 -16.10 -4.98
C VAL A 224 -13.45 -16.93 -3.72
N THR A 225 -12.81 -18.09 -3.65
CA THR A 225 -12.86 -18.97 -2.47
C THR A 225 -12.23 -18.34 -1.23
N LYS A 226 -11.08 -17.67 -1.37
CA LYS A 226 -10.41 -16.96 -0.26
C LYS A 226 -11.11 -15.66 0.12
N SER A 227 -11.61 -14.92 -0.87
CA SER A 227 -12.32 -13.66 -0.66
C SER A 227 -13.70 -13.88 -0.08
N ALA A 228 -14.43 -14.94 -0.45
CA ALA A 228 -15.72 -15.26 0.16
C ALA A 228 -15.57 -15.49 1.69
N LYS A 229 -14.54 -16.25 2.08
CA LYS A 229 -14.18 -16.41 3.51
C LYS A 229 -13.79 -15.10 4.17
N PHE A 230 -13.07 -14.22 3.46
CA PHE A 230 -12.70 -12.89 3.96
C PHE A 230 -13.88 -11.91 4.00
N MET A 231 -14.84 -11.98 3.09
CA MET A 231 -15.94 -11.02 3.00
C MET A 231 -17.10 -11.42 3.91
N GLY A 232 -17.14 -12.65 4.42
CA GLY A 232 -18.08 -13.08 5.46
C GLY A 232 -19.55 -13.09 5.04
N GLY A 233 -19.85 -12.91 3.75
CA GLY A 233 -21.20 -12.81 3.21
C GLY A 233 -21.74 -11.38 3.13
N VAL A 234 -23.05 -11.26 2.86
CA VAL A 234 -23.78 -9.97 2.86
C VAL A 234 -24.13 -9.62 4.30
N LYS A 235 -23.91 -8.35 4.70
CA LYS A 235 -24.33 -7.84 6.00
C LYS A 235 -25.85 -7.96 6.13
N VAL A 236 -26.34 -8.69 7.14
CA VAL A 236 -27.77 -8.76 7.45
C VAL A 236 -28.15 -7.53 8.28
N PRO A 237 -29.12 -6.71 7.86
CA PRO A 237 -29.58 -5.54 8.62
C PRO A 237 -29.90 -5.92 10.08
N GLY A 238 -29.36 -5.16 11.04
CA GLY A 238 -29.58 -5.42 12.48
C GLY A 238 -28.60 -6.40 13.13
N THR A 239 -27.73 -7.07 12.37
CA THR A 239 -26.63 -7.87 12.92
C THR A 239 -25.32 -7.15 12.64
N SER A 240 -24.82 -6.40 13.63
CA SER A 240 -23.45 -5.89 13.57
C SER A 240 -22.51 -7.07 13.78
N VAL A 241 -22.16 -7.80 12.72
CA VAL A 241 -20.95 -8.63 12.76
C VAL A 241 -19.80 -7.63 12.68
N PRO A 242 -19.04 -7.42 13.76
CA PRO A 242 -17.89 -6.52 13.69
C PRO A 242 -16.92 -7.10 12.67
N ASP A 243 -16.40 -6.27 11.74
CA ASP A 243 -15.33 -6.71 10.84
C ASP A 243 -14.15 -7.25 11.69
N LEU A 244 -13.30 -8.12 11.13
CA LEU A 244 -12.03 -8.47 11.79
C LEU A 244 -11.26 -7.18 12.12
N GLY A 245 -11.20 -6.81 13.40
CA GLY A 245 -10.62 -5.55 13.88
C GLY A 245 -11.63 -4.43 14.21
N GLY A 246 -12.93 -4.70 14.30
CA GLY A 246 -13.93 -3.76 14.82
C GLY A 246 -14.26 -2.58 13.89
N ARG A 247 -13.94 -2.68 12.59
CA ARG A 247 -14.22 -1.60 11.63
C ARG A 247 -15.68 -1.65 11.17
N THR A 248 -16.34 -0.49 11.17
CA THR A 248 -17.69 -0.30 10.63
C THR A 248 -17.62 0.04 9.14
N SER A 249 -18.77 -0.02 8.46
CA SER A 249 -18.90 0.56 7.12
C SER A 249 -18.47 2.04 7.13
N PRO A 250 -17.77 2.54 6.10
CA PRO A 250 -17.33 3.92 6.06
C PRO A 250 -18.53 4.87 5.99
N GLY A 251 -18.47 5.97 6.75
CA GLY A 251 -19.43 7.06 6.66
C GLY A 251 -18.96 8.20 5.76
N VAL A 252 -19.78 9.23 5.62
CA VAL A 252 -19.42 10.47 4.88
C VAL A 252 -18.17 11.13 5.49
N VAL A 253 -18.04 11.09 6.81
CA VAL A 253 -16.86 11.60 7.52
C VAL A 253 -15.59 10.88 7.06
N ASP A 254 -15.60 9.55 6.93
CA ASP A 254 -14.43 8.81 6.46
C ASP A 254 -14.01 9.20 5.03
N VAL A 255 -14.98 9.51 4.18
CA VAL A 255 -14.73 10.00 2.81
C VAL A 255 -14.06 11.38 2.86
N ILE A 256 -14.60 12.30 3.66
CA ILE A 256 -14.05 13.66 3.80
C ILE A 256 -12.64 13.64 4.41
N MET A 257 -12.36 12.71 5.33
CA MET A 257 -11.05 12.61 5.97
C MET A 257 -10.02 11.90 5.08
N GLN A 258 -10.44 11.22 4.01
CA GLN A 258 -9.55 10.35 3.25
C GLN A 258 -8.38 11.07 2.57
N PRO A 259 -8.53 12.26 1.95
CA PRO A 259 -7.39 12.95 1.33
C PRO A 259 -6.26 13.26 2.31
N GLY A 260 -6.57 13.64 3.55
CA GLY A 260 -5.55 13.88 4.58
C GLY A 260 -4.86 12.60 5.06
N ARG A 261 -5.61 11.49 5.15
CA ARG A 261 -5.05 10.15 5.44
C ARG A 261 -4.09 9.68 4.35
N LEU A 262 -4.37 10.01 3.07
CA LEU A 262 -3.51 9.64 1.94
C LEU A 262 -2.24 10.50 1.84
N THR A 263 -2.25 11.73 2.35
CA THR A 263 -1.17 12.71 2.15
C THR A 263 -0.28 12.90 3.37
N ALA A 264 -0.82 12.88 4.59
CA ALA A 264 -0.09 13.33 5.77
C ALA A 264 -0.22 12.40 6.99
N TRP A 265 -1.34 11.72 7.20
CA TRP A 265 -1.54 10.97 8.45
C TRP A 265 -2.35 9.68 8.26
N PRO A 266 -1.72 8.60 7.77
CA PRO A 266 -2.38 7.30 7.65
C PRO A 266 -2.40 6.50 8.97
N PHE A 267 -1.65 6.92 9.99
CA PHE A 267 -1.40 6.18 11.24
C PHE A 267 -2.39 6.56 12.36
N GLY A 268 -2.38 5.80 13.47
CA GLY A 268 -3.38 5.84 14.54
C GLY A 268 -3.61 7.19 15.25
N ARG A 269 -4.52 7.19 16.24
CA ARG A 269 -5.04 8.39 16.92
C ARG A 269 -3.93 9.35 17.33
N ALA A 270 -4.13 10.64 17.05
CA ALA A 270 -3.23 11.70 17.48
C ALA A 270 -3.13 11.74 19.02
N ASN A 271 -1.92 12.00 19.52
CA ASN A 271 -1.62 12.04 20.97
C ASN A 271 -2.26 13.26 21.70
N SER A 272 -2.88 14.19 20.97
CA SER A 272 -3.59 15.33 21.54
C SER A 272 -4.81 15.72 20.70
N ASN A 273 -5.80 16.31 21.37
CA ASN A 273 -7.00 16.83 20.71
C ASN A 273 -6.67 17.92 19.68
N ALA A 274 -5.68 18.77 19.95
CA ALA A 274 -5.26 19.81 19.02
C ALA A 274 -4.73 19.23 17.71
N ILE A 275 -3.85 18.21 17.78
CA ILE A 275 -3.31 17.54 16.59
C ILE A 275 -4.44 16.82 15.84
N TYR A 276 -5.34 16.15 16.56
CA TYR A 276 -6.50 15.49 15.98
C TYR A 276 -7.36 16.45 15.15
N TRP A 277 -7.75 17.60 15.74
CA TRP A 277 -8.57 18.59 15.05
C TRP A 277 -7.83 19.29 13.91
N PHE A 278 -6.53 19.54 14.05
CA PHE A 278 -5.70 20.08 12.98
C PHE A 278 -5.72 19.17 11.73
N TYR A 279 -5.48 17.86 11.90
CA TYR A 279 -5.48 16.93 10.76
C TYR A 279 -6.88 16.72 10.17
N ASN A 280 -7.94 16.82 10.98
CA ASN A 280 -9.31 16.82 10.46
C ASN A 280 -9.60 18.07 9.62
N ALA A 281 -9.27 19.26 10.11
CA ALA A 281 -9.42 20.51 9.38
C ALA A 281 -8.59 20.52 8.09
N TYR A 282 -7.36 20.02 8.14
CA TYR A 282 -6.51 19.78 6.97
C TYR A 282 -7.18 18.86 5.94
N SER A 283 -7.79 17.76 6.38
CA SER A 283 -8.47 16.82 5.48
C SER A 283 -9.71 17.44 4.82
N VAL A 284 -10.49 18.22 5.59
CA VAL A 284 -11.61 19.01 5.06
C VAL A 284 -11.11 20.01 4.02
N MET A 285 -10.02 20.74 4.30
CA MET A 285 -9.40 21.66 3.35
C MET A 285 -9.08 20.95 2.03
N LEU A 286 -8.40 19.80 2.06
CA LEU A 286 -8.09 19.03 0.85
C LEU A 286 -9.33 18.57 0.09
N THR A 287 -10.37 18.13 0.81
CA THR A 287 -11.65 17.75 0.20
C THR A 287 -12.33 18.95 -0.47
N CYS A 288 -12.31 20.12 0.15
CA CYS A 288 -12.80 21.36 -0.46
C CYS A 288 -12.00 21.73 -1.72
N LEU A 289 -10.67 21.55 -1.73
CA LEU A 289 -9.84 21.78 -2.91
C LEU A 289 -10.23 20.87 -4.09
N LEU A 290 -10.49 19.59 -3.82
CA LEU A 290 -11.01 18.66 -4.83
C LEU A 290 -12.36 19.15 -5.38
N GLY A 291 -13.27 19.59 -4.50
CA GLY A 291 -14.55 20.18 -4.90
C GLY A 291 -14.37 21.40 -5.82
N VAL A 292 -13.51 22.35 -5.45
CA VAL A 292 -13.24 23.56 -6.24
C VAL A 292 -12.80 23.23 -7.67
N VAL A 293 -11.98 22.20 -7.86
CA VAL A 293 -11.56 21.78 -9.21
C VAL A 293 -12.70 21.16 -10.00
N LEU A 294 -13.52 20.33 -9.37
CA LEU A 294 -14.64 19.65 -10.03
C LEU A 294 -15.79 20.59 -10.40
N PHE A 295 -15.99 21.66 -9.62
CA PHE A 295 -17.07 22.64 -9.85
C PHE A 295 -16.64 23.85 -10.70
N ASN A 296 -15.34 24.07 -10.94
CA ASN A 296 -14.87 25.17 -11.80
C ASN A 296 -15.07 24.87 -13.30
N LYS A 297 -15.44 25.91 -14.07
CA LYS A 297 -16.19 25.77 -15.34
C LYS A 297 -15.47 25.55 -16.67
N PRO A 298 -14.13 25.42 -16.85
CA PRO A 298 -13.63 24.84 -18.09
C PRO A 298 -13.51 23.33 -17.93
N ARG A 299 -14.59 22.60 -18.28
CA ARG A 299 -14.65 21.13 -18.31
C ARG A 299 -13.79 20.58 -19.46
N SER A 300 -12.46 20.57 -19.28
CA SER A 300 -11.62 19.82 -20.20
C SER A 300 -11.96 18.33 -20.09
N ALA A 301 -12.11 17.63 -21.22
CA ALA A 301 -12.38 16.19 -21.20
C ALA A 301 -11.34 15.43 -20.37
N LYS A 302 -10.10 15.88 -20.40
CA LYS A 302 -8.96 15.34 -19.64
C LYS A 302 -9.16 15.42 -18.13
N LEU A 303 -9.72 16.52 -17.62
CA LEU A 303 -10.06 16.65 -16.20
C LEU A 303 -11.15 15.65 -15.79
N GLY A 304 -12.17 15.48 -16.65
CA GLY A 304 -13.21 14.47 -16.45
C GLY A 304 -12.66 13.04 -16.43
N TRP A 305 -11.66 12.74 -17.26
CA TRP A 305 -10.99 11.43 -17.23
C TRP A 305 -10.27 11.18 -15.90
N ILE A 306 -9.48 12.15 -15.42
CA ILE A 306 -8.80 12.02 -14.11
C ILE A 306 -9.81 11.86 -12.98
N ALA A 307 -10.88 12.64 -12.99
CA ALA A 307 -11.95 12.51 -12.00
C ALA A 307 -12.58 11.12 -12.01
N ALA A 308 -12.80 10.52 -13.19
CA ALA A 308 -13.30 9.16 -13.29
C ALA A 308 -12.36 8.15 -12.62
N TRP A 309 -11.06 8.19 -12.92
CA TRP A 309 -10.07 7.31 -12.28
C TRP A 309 -9.90 7.57 -10.78
N ALA A 310 -10.06 8.82 -10.34
CA ALA A 310 -9.96 9.19 -8.93
C ALA A 310 -11.17 8.72 -8.11
N PHE A 311 -12.40 8.89 -8.63
CA PHE A 311 -13.61 8.74 -7.82
C PHE A 311 -14.40 7.45 -8.09
N LEU A 312 -14.45 6.92 -9.33
CA LEU A 312 -15.25 5.72 -9.61
C LEU A 312 -14.80 4.49 -8.80
N PRO A 313 -13.48 4.20 -8.66
CA PRO A 313 -13.05 3.11 -7.80
C PRO A 313 -13.38 3.33 -6.31
N LEU A 314 -13.32 4.59 -5.84
CA LEU A 314 -13.66 4.93 -4.45
C LEU A 314 -15.15 4.77 -4.19
N VAL A 315 -16.00 5.21 -5.11
CA VAL A 315 -17.45 5.00 -5.05
C VAL A 315 -17.76 3.51 -5.03
N LEU A 316 -17.11 2.71 -5.88
CA LEU A 316 -17.26 1.25 -5.88
C LEU A 316 -16.89 0.64 -4.53
N PHE A 317 -15.73 0.99 -3.97
CA PHE A 317 -15.31 0.47 -2.66
C PHE A 317 -16.20 0.94 -1.52
N PHE A 318 -16.67 2.19 -1.54
CA PHE A 318 -17.64 2.70 -0.58
C PHE A 318 -18.93 1.88 -0.63
N SER A 319 -19.51 1.69 -1.81
CA SER A 319 -20.77 0.95 -2.01
C SER A 319 -20.64 -0.51 -1.58
N VAL A 320 -19.57 -1.19 -1.97
CA VAL A 320 -19.32 -2.59 -1.54
C VAL A 320 -19.15 -2.68 -0.02
N SER A 321 -18.51 -1.68 0.60
CA SER A 321 -18.33 -1.64 2.06
C SER A 321 -19.64 -1.46 2.84
N GLN A 322 -20.70 -0.94 2.21
CA GLN A 322 -22.02 -0.84 2.85
C GLN A 322 -22.70 -2.20 2.99
N VAL A 323 -22.50 -3.09 2.02
CA VAL A 323 -23.19 -4.39 1.95
C VAL A 323 -22.33 -5.58 2.40
N SER A 324 -21.02 -5.38 2.54
CA SER A 324 -20.06 -6.44 2.89
C SER A 324 -18.93 -5.90 3.78
N ARG A 325 -17.90 -6.70 4.08
CA ARG A 325 -16.75 -6.20 4.86
C ARG A 325 -16.15 -4.96 4.24
N SER A 326 -15.70 -4.04 5.10
CA SER A 326 -15.20 -2.75 4.64
C SER A 326 -13.94 -2.90 3.78
N LEU A 327 -14.05 -2.44 2.53
CA LEU A 327 -12.92 -2.21 1.61
C LEU A 327 -12.36 -0.79 1.76
N TRP A 328 -12.88 0.02 2.69
CA TRP A 328 -12.40 1.37 2.96
C TRP A 328 -11.18 1.35 3.89
N VAL A 329 -10.05 0.89 3.35
CA VAL A 329 -8.78 0.78 4.05
C VAL A 329 -7.73 1.55 3.26
N ASN A 330 -6.94 2.42 3.91
CA ASN A 330 -5.95 3.30 3.27
C ASN A 330 -5.13 2.60 2.17
N ARG A 331 -4.60 1.40 2.46
CA ARG A 331 -3.81 0.60 1.51
C ARG A 331 -4.57 0.08 0.29
N TYR A 332 -5.90 -0.08 0.37
CA TYR A 332 -6.74 -0.45 -0.77
C TYR A 332 -7.05 0.77 -1.64
N LEU A 333 -7.14 1.96 -1.03
CA LEU A 333 -7.42 3.22 -1.71
C LEU A 333 -6.20 3.83 -2.41
N LEU A 334 -5.00 3.25 -2.21
CA LEU A 334 -3.77 3.63 -2.91
C LEU A 334 -3.92 3.68 -4.43
N LEU A 335 -4.72 2.76 -5.00
CA LEU A 335 -4.93 2.72 -6.45
C LEU A 335 -5.50 4.04 -6.99
N ALA A 336 -6.25 4.79 -6.18
CA ALA A 336 -6.89 6.03 -6.58
C ALA A 336 -6.06 7.28 -6.21
N ALA A 337 -5.12 7.14 -5.27
CA ALA A 337 -4.40 8.26 -4.66
C ALA A 337 -3.62 9.12 -5.68
N PRO A 338 -2.87 8.56 -6.66
CA PRO A 338 -2.16 9.36 -7.65
C PRO A 338 -3.07 10.29 -8.46
N TYR A 339 -4.29 9.84 -8.79
CA TYR A 339 -5.26 10.65 -9.53
C TYR A 339 -5.83 11.78 -8.65
N LEU A 340 -6.12 11.49 -7.38
CA LEU A 340 -6.51 12.52 -6.41
C LEU A 340 -5.41 13.58 -6.25
N PHE A 341 -4.14 13.17 -6.22
CA PHE A 341 -3.01 14.09 -6.09
C PHE A 341 -2.83 14.98 -7.32
N ILE A 342 -3.09 14.46 -8.52
CA ILE A 342 -3.15 15.27 -9.74
C ILE A 342 -4.27 16.31 -9.67
N LEU A 343 -5.45 15.95 -9.14
CA LEU A 343 -6.55 16.90 -8.95
C LEU A 343 -6.21 17.96 -7.89
N LEU A 344 -5.58 17.58 -6.77
CA LEU A 344 -5.11 18.52 -5.75
C LEU A 344 -4.06 19.49 -6.31
N ALA A 345 -3.12 18.98 -7.10
CA ALA A 345 -2.12 19.80 -7.78
C ALA A 345 -2.77 20.82 -8.73
N ALA A 346 -3.78 20.38 -9.50
CA ALA A 346 -4.55 21.27 -10.37
C ALA A 346 -5.32 22.33 -9.58
N ALA A 347 -5.87 21.98 -8.41
CA ALA A 347 -6.54 22.90 -7.48
C ALA A 347 -5.58 24.00 -7.02
N GLY A 348 -4.41 23.59 -6.52
CA GLY A 348 -3.39 24.51 -6.03
C GLY A 348 -2.94 25.51 -7.09
N ILE A 349 -2.73 25.05 -8.33
CA ILE A 349 -2.38 25.93 -9.46
C ILE A 349 -3.54 26.89 -9.80
N GLY A 350 -4.78 26.39 -9.81
CA GLY A 350 -5.96 27.21 -10.04
C GLY A 350 -6.10 28.34 -9.01
N ILE A 351 -5.87 28.03 -7.74
CA ILE A 351 -5.88 29.01 -6.65
C ILE A 351 -4.70 29.96 -6.77
N TRP A 352 -3.48 29.47 -7.03
CA TRP A 352 -2.29 30.30 -7.21
C TRP A 352 -2.49 31.41 -8.25
N ARG A 353 -3.17 31.09 -9.36
CA ARG A 353 -3.46 32.06 -10.42
C ARG A 353 -4.46 33.13 -10.01
N ARG A 354 -5.35 32.86 -9.04
CA ARG A 354 -6.43 33.77 -8.61
C ARG A 354 -6.11 34.50 -7.31
N TRP A 355 -5.50 33.81 -6.35
CA TRP A 355 -5.23 34.28 -5.00
C TRP A 355 -3.92 33.68 -4.47
N ARG A 356 -2.80 34.35 -4.77
CA ARG A 356 -1.44 33.88 -4.41
C ARG A 356 -1.25 33.69 -2.91
N ILE A 357 -1.74 34.63 -2.10
CA ILE A 357 -1.62 34.55 -0.64
C ILE A 357 -2.35 33.32 -0.10
N GLY A 358 -3.58 33.07 -0.55
CA GLY A 358 -4.32 31.86 -0.16
C GLY A 358 -3.62 30.58 -0.57
N ALA A 359 -3.05 30.52 -1.79
CA ALA A 359 -2.26 29.38 -2.23
C ALA A 359 -1.02 29.14 -1.36
N LEU A 360 -0.31 30.21 -0.95
CA LEU A 360 0.84 30.11 -0.03
C LEU A 360 0.42 29.60 1.35
N VAL A 361 -0.70 30.09 1.89
CA VAL A 361 -1.24 29.62 3.18
C VAL A 361 -1.61 28.14 3.10
N ILE A 362 -2.31 27.71 2.04
CA ILE A 362 -2.66 26.31 1.81
C ILE A 362 -1.39 25.44 1.70
N ALA A 363 -0.38 25.91 0.96
CA ALA A 363 0.89 25.21 0.82
C ALA A 363 1.65 25.10 2.15
N LEU A 364 1.61 26.14 2.98
CA LEU A 364 2.21 26.13 4.32
C LEU A 364 1.50 25.13 5.24
N ILE A 365 0.16 25.14 5.29
CA ILE A 365 -0.63 24.17 6.06
C ILE A 365 -0.32 22.75 5.59
N TYR A 366 -0.25 22.54 4.27
CA TYR A 366 0.14 21.26 3.69
C TYR A 366 1.53 20.82 4.13
N ALA A 367 2.53 21.71 4.06
CA ALA A 367 3.89 21.42 4.49
C ALA A 367 3.98 21.08 5.99
N ILE A 368 3.25 21.80 6.85
CA ILE A 368 3.19 21.50 8.29
C ILE A 368 2.56 20.12 8.54
N ALA A 369 1.42 19.83 7.90
CA ALA A 369 0.72 18.56 8.08
C ALA A 369 1.57 17.37 7.63
N VAL A 370 2.14 17.44 6.42
CA VAL A 370 2.99 16.38 5.86
C VAL A 370 4.30 16.28 6.63
N GLY A 371 4.92 17.39 7.02
CA GLY A 371 6.13 17.40 7.85
C GLY A 371 5.90 16.74 9.21
N GLY A 372 4.75 16.98 9.85
CA GLY A 372 4.37 16.27 11.08
C GLY A 372 4.18 14.77 10.86
N GLY A 373 3.58 14.38 9.73
CA GLY A 373 3.43 12.98 9.33
C GLY A 373 4.75 12.26 9.09
N LEU A 374 5.66 12.89 8.34
CA LEU A 374 7.01 12.40 8.09
C LEU A 374 7.80 12.26 9.40
N LYS A 375 7.74 13.28 10.26
CA LYS A 375 8.37 13.22 11.58
C LYS A 375 7.86 12.01 12.35
N ARG A 376 6.53 11.83 12.46
CA ARG A 376 5.95 10.68 13.19
C ARG A 376 6.36 9.34 12.58
N TYR A 377 6.43 9.24 11.25
CA TYR A 377 6.83 8.02 10.56
C TYR A 377 8.28 7.62 10.84
N TYR A 378 9.22 8.56 10.81
CA TYR A 378 10.66 8.23 10.99
C TYR A 378 11.16 8.28 12.43
N THR A 379 10.35 8.76 13.39
CA THR A 379 10.78 8.89 14.79
C THR A 379 10.10 7.89 15.72
N VAL A 380 9.07 7.20 15.27
CA VAL A 380 8.35 6.22 16.09
C VAL A 380 8.28 4.91 15.33
N LEU A 381 8.77 3.86 15.98
CA LEU A 381 8.75 2.50 15.46
C LEU A 381 7.39 1.90 15.77
N ASP A 382 6.63 1.57 14.71
CA ASP A 382 5.28 1.01 14.82
C ASP A 382 5.27 -0.51 14.53
N ARG A 383 6.36 -1.07 13.99
CA ARG A 383 6.47 -2.51 13.70
C ARG A 383 6.98 -3.28 14.91
N GLU A 384 6.63 -4.57 14.93
CA GLU A 384 7.05 -5.51 15.97
C GLU A 384 8.58 -5.65 16.00
N ASN A 385 9.20 -5.58 17.18
CA ASN A 385 10.65 -5.70 17.34
C ASN A 385 11.10 -7.16 17.48
N TRP A 386 11.01 -7.92 16.39
CA TRP A 386 11.40 -9.34 16.36
C TRP A 386 12.89 -9.57 16.64
N ARG A 387 13.79 -8.70 16.14
CA ARG A 387 15.23 -8.82 16.41
C ARG A 387 15.54 -8.66 17.90
N GLY A 388 14.99 -7.62 18.54
CA GLY A 388 15.18 -7.41 19.97
C GLY A 388 14.59 -8.54 20.82
N LEU A 389 13.49 -9.15 20.38
CA LEU A 389 12.94 -10.33 21.02
C LEU A 389 13.90 -11.53 20.92
N VAL A 390 14.46 -11.82 19.75
CA VAL A 390 15.41 -12.92 19.57
C VAL A 390 16.69 -12.69 20.36
N GLU A 391 17.21 -11.46 20.38
CA GLU A 391 18.36 -11.09 21.22
C GLU A 391 18.07 -11.29 22.72
N THR A 392 16.85 -10.95 23.15
CA THR A 392 16.42 -11.18 24.54
C THR A 392 16.37 -12.66 24.88
N ILE A 393 15.88 -13.51 23.97
CA ILE A 393 15.87 -14.97 24.15
C ILE A 393 17.32 -15.48 24.25
N ALA A 394 18.16 -15.12 23.27
CA ALA A 394 19.55 -15.58 23.20
C ALA A 394 20.40 -15.18 24.42
N THR A 395 20.10 -14.04 25.06
CA THR A 395 20.88 -13.53 26.20
C THR A 395 20.35 -13.97 27.56
N LYS A 396 19.07 -14.34 27.67
CA LYS A 396 18.41 -14.61 28.96
C LYS A 396 17.97 -16.06 29.15
N GLU A 397 17.93 -16.86 28.10
CA GLU A 397 17.57 -18.28 28.18
C GLU A 397 18.59 -19.07 29.01
N GLN A 398 18.09 -19.93 29.90
CA GLN A 398 18.88 -20.88 30.68
C GLN A 398 18.44 -22.34 30.41
N PRO A 399 19.33 -23.33 30.65
CA PRO A 399 18.94 -24.74 30.57
C PRO A 399 17.70 -25.04 31.44
N GLY A 400 16.65 -25.59 30.82
CA GLY A 400 15.37 -25.92 31.49
C GLY A 400 14.26 -24.89 31.33
N ASP A 401 14.53 -23.76 30.67
CA ASP A 401 13.51 -22.77 30.34
C ASP A 401 12.60 -23.22 29.19
N VAL A 402 11.34 -22.76 29.23
CA VAL A 402 10.35 -22.98 28.18
C VAL A 402 9.82 -21.64 27.69
N ILE A 403 9.88 -21.44 26.38
CA ILE A 403 9.31 -20.26 25.71
C ILE A 403 7.84 -20.53 25.40
N VAL A 404 6.94 -19.73 25.98
CA VAL A 404 5.48 -19.85 25.80
C VAL A 404 4.95 -18.60 25.09
N TRP A 405 4.06 -18.78 24.12
CA TRP A 405 3.36 -17.68 23.44
C TRP A 405 1.87 -17.98 23.22
N SER A 406 1.07 -16.92 23.07
CA SER A 406 -0.36 -17.04 22.82
C SER A 406 -0.68 -17.60 21.42
N ILE A 407 -1.56 -18.58 21.36
CA ILE A 407 -2.08 -19.15 20.12
C ILE A 407 -2.89 -18.09 19.36
N GLY A 408 -2.59 -17.89 18.08
CA GLY A 408 -3.27 -16.93 17.21
C GLY A 408 -2.32 -15.93 16.53
N GLN A 409 -1.14 -15.70 17.09
CA GLN A 409 -0.11 -14.90 16.43
C GLN A 409 0.78 -15.81 15.58
N ARG A 410 1.13 -15.36 14.37
CA ARG A 410 2.06 -16.07 13.46
C ARG A 410 3.52 -15.89 13.89
N ILE A 411 3.76 -15.82 15.20
CA ILE A 411 5.05 -15.71 15.90
C ILE A 411 6.08 -16.72 15.38
N PRO A 412 5.74 -18.00 15.10
CA PRO A 412 6.74 -18.96 14.62
C PRO A 412 7.40 -18.56 13.30
N VAL A 413 6.68 -17.85 12.41
CA VAL A 413 7.25 -17.41 11.12
C VAL A 413 8.33 -16.35 11.33
N ALA A 414 8.09 -15.41 12.25
CA ALA A 414 9.04 -14.35 12.58
C ALA A 414 10.23 -14.86 13.37
N LEU A 415 9.99 -15.70 14.38
CA LEU A 415 11.06 -16.33 15.14
C LEU A 415 11.94 -17.19 14.24
N ASN A 416 11.38 -18.06 13.38
CA ASN A 416 12.18 -18.87 12.46
C ASN A 416 13.07 -18.02 11.54
N HIS A 417 12.56 -16.86 11.09
CA HIS A 417 13.32 -15.98 10.21
C HIS A 417 14.53 -15.36 10.91
N TYR A 418 14.37 -14.89 12.16
CA TYR A 418 15.45 -14.20 12.89
C TYR A 418 16.32 -15.13 13.74
N ILE A 419 15.80 -16.25 14.24
CA ILE A 419 16.56 -17.27 14.98
C ILE A 419 17.51 -18.00 14.05
N GLY A 420 17.08 -18.38 12.84
CA GLY A 420 17.95 -19.06 11.87
C GLY A 420 19.17 -18.22 11.42
N VAL A 421 19.15 -16.90 11.70
CA VAL A 421 20.27 -15.98 11.47
C VAL A 421 21.24 -15.93 12.66
N ILE A 422 20.80 -16.31 13.86
CA ILE A 422 21.54 -16.16 15.13
C ILE A 422 21.95 -17.50 15.76
N ALA A 423 21.21 -18.59 15.52
CA ALA A 423 21.48 -19.91 16.12
C ALA A 423 20.99 -21.07 15.23
N GLN A 424 21.86 -22.07 15.02
CA GLN A 424 21.57 -23.26 14.20
C GLN A 424 20.82 -24.38 14.97
N ASP A 425 20.66 -24.27 16.30
CA ASP A 425 20.29 -25.42 17.15
C ASP A 425 18.84 -25.40 17.71
N PHE A 426 17.95 -24.52 17.23
CA PHE A 426 16.57 -24.48 17.73
C PHE A 426 15.66 -25.51 17.05
N ALA A 427 15.18 -26.50 17.81
CA ALA A 427 14.16 -27.47 17.39
C ALA A 427 12.78 -27.16 18.02
N TRP A 428 11.72 -27.17 17.20
CA TRP A 428 10.36 -26.87 17.64
C TRP A 428 9.57 -28.15 17.97
N ARG A 429 8.76 -28.12 19.03
CA ARG A 429 7.77 -29.18 19.30
C ARG A 429 6.35 -28.61 19.26
N THR A 430 5.50 -29.18 18.41
CA THR A 430 4.05 -28.96 18.46
C THR A 430 3.43 -29.94 19.43
N ALA A 431 2.50 -29.49 20.28
CA ALA A 431 1.81 -30.34 21.26
C ALA A 431 0.88 -31.39 20.63
N GLN A 432 0.78 -31.41 19.29
CA GLN A 432 0.09 -32.45 18.53
C GLN A 432 1.12 -33.24 17.71
N GLY A 433 1.39 -34.48 18.13
CA GLY A 433 2.02 -35.51 17.29
C GLY A 433 3.40 -35.98 17.76
N ASN A 434 3.45 -37.19 18.30
CA ASN A 434 4.63 -37.96 18.70
C ASN A 434 5.68 -38.10 17.58
N GLN A 435 6.80 -37.39 17.68
CA GLN A 435 8.13 -37.97 17.39
C GLN A 435 9.16 -37.36 18.35
N SER A 436 9.71 -38.22 19.19
CA SER A 436 10.70 -37.89 20.21
C SER A 436 12.12 -38.07 19.65
N PHE A 437 12.89 -37.00 19.59
CA PHE A 437 14.36 -37.05 19.53
C PHE A 437 14.96 -36.34 20.76
N PRO A 438 16.07 -36.86 21.32
CA PRO A 438 16.72 -36.27 22.47
C PRO A 438 17.62 -35.11 22.01
N LEU A 439 17.16 -33.88 22.22
CA LEU A 439 17.95 -32.65 22.13
C LEU A 439 17.49 -31.70 23.26
N PRO A 440 18.36 -30.77 23.73
CA PRO A 440 18.25 -30.15 25.05
C PRO A 440 17.15 -29.07 25.21
N ILE A 441 16.34 -28.78 24.18
CA ILE A 441 15.39 -27.66 24.20
C ILE A 441 13.95 -28.18 24.09
N SER A 442 13.10 -27.81 25.04
CA SER A 442 11.66 -28.14 25.02
C SER A 442 10.81 -26.87 25.05
N VAL A 443 10.36 -26.42 23.88
CA VAL A 443 9.33 -25.36 23.74
C VAL A 443 7.93 -25.97 23.90
N ARG A 444 7.06 -25.42 24.77
CA ARG A 444 5.67 -25.89 24.97
C ARG A 444 4.65 -24.84 24.57
N LEU A 445 3.67 -25.29 23.78
CA LEU A 445 2.45 -24.55 23.46
C LEU A 445 1.50 -24.56 24.67
N VAL A 446 0.91 -23.41 25.02
CA VAL A 446 -0.17 -23.35 26.01
C VAL A 446 -1.44 -22.86 25.32
N TYR A 447 -2.52 -23.64 25.45
CA TYR A 447 -3.88 -23.30 25.03
C TYR A 447 -4.62 -22.78 26.27
N ASP A 448 -5.22 -21.60 26.22
CA ASP A 448 -6.14 -21.17 27.29
C ASP A 448 -7.48 -20.79 26.67
N ALA A 449 -8.50 -21.61 26.90
CA ALA A 449 -9.86 -21.41 26.40
C ALA A 449 -10.78 -20.73 27.43
N HIS A 450 -10.46 -20.71 28.72
CA HIS A 450 -11.43 -20.29 29.74
C HIS A 450 -10.76 -19.93 31.07
N ARG A 451 -10.16 -18.73 31.24
CA ARG A 451 -9.98 -18.13 32.59
C ARG A 451 -9.36 -16.73 32.68
N PHE A 452 -9.74 -15.75 31.86
CA PHE A 452 -9.38 -14.36 32.18
C PHE A 452 -10.52 -13.37 31.89
N HIS A 453 -11.05 -12.73 32.95
CA HIS A 453 -11.94 -11.57 32.82
C HIS A 453 -11.26 -10.45 32.01
N PRO A 454 -12.00 -9.74 31.16
CA PRO A 454 -11.43 -8.78 30.22
C PRO A 454 -10.92 -7.54 30.96
N VAL A 455 -9.61 -7.37 31.02
CA VAL A 455 -8.96 -6.09 31.32
C VAL A 455 -8.56 -5.46 29.97
N PRO A 456 -8.84 -4.17 29.72
CA PRO A 456 -8.51 -3.54 28.46
C PRO A 456 -6.99 -3.44 28.29
N MET A 457 -6.43 -4.26 27.39
CA MET A 457 -5.02 -4.21 26.98
C MET A 457 -4.84 -3.13 25.91
N PRO A 458 -3.83 -2.24 26.01
CA PRO A 458 -3.37 -1.48 24.86
C PRO A 458 -2.76 -2.46 23.84
N VAL A 459 -3.26 -2.35 22.61
CA VAL A 459 -2.81 -3.10 21.44
C VAL A 459 -1.37 -2.70 21.15
N ASN A 460 -0.37 -3.57 21.37
CA ASN A 460 0.86 -3.66 20.56
C ASN A 460 1.93 -4.68 21.01
N GLU A 461 1.77 -5.44 22.09
CA GLU A 461 2.82 -6.41 22.48
C GLU A 461 2.23 -7.83 22.63
N GLY A 462 2.73 -8.76 21.82
CA GLY A 462 2.50 -10.19 22.01
C GLY A 462 3.31 -10.65 23.23
N ALA A 463 2.64 -11.11 24.28
CA ALA A 463 3.32 -11.61 25.47
C ALA A 463 3.98 -12.97 25.17
N ILE A 464 5.30 -13.06 25.38
CA ILE A 464 6.06 -14.30 25.45
C ILE A 464 6.57 -14.43 26.87
N VAL A 465 6.32 -15.58 27.51
CA VAL A 465 6.79 -15.87 28.87
C VAL A 465 7.86 -16.96 28.76
N VAL A 466 9.02 -16.70 29.36
CA VAL A 466 10.06 -17.70 29.60
C VAL A 466 9.82 -18.25 31.00
N GLN A 467 9.49 -19.54 31.12
CA GLN A 467 9.18 -20.17 32.40
C GLN A 467 10.19 -21.28 32.72
N ARG A 468 10.73 -21.24 33.94
CA ARG A 468 11.63 -22.26 34.49
C ARG A 468 10.80 -23.41 35.07
N LEU A 469 11.00 -24.64 34.60
CA LEU A 469 10.28 -25.81 35.11
C LEU A 469 10.95 -26.41 36.36
N SER A 470 10.86 -25.73 37.49
CA SER A 470 11.14 -26.33 38.80
C SER A 470 9.87 -26.35 39.66
N GLY A 471 9.20 -27.51 39.73
CA GLY A 471 8.11 -27.77 40.68
C GLY A 471 6.79 -27.05 40.38
N LEU A 472 5.85 -27.75 39.73
CA LEU A 472 4.48 -27.27 39.50
C LEU A 472 3.70 -27.18 40.82
N HIS A 473 3.56 -26.00 41.41
CA HIS A 473 2.45 -25.66 42.32
C HIS A 473 2.12 -24.13 42.31
N HIS A 474 0.88 -23.83 41.92
CA HIS A 474 0.07 -22.61 42.13
C HIS A 474 0.46 -21.23 41.51
N LEU A 475 -0.43 -20.77 40.59
CA LEU A 475 -0.97 -19.41 40.27
C LEU A 475 -0.16 -18.12 40.56
N VAL A 476 -0.13 -17.16 39.57
CA VAL A 476 -0.52 -15.71 39.67
C VAL A 476 -0.32 -14.94 38.32
N LYS A 477 -1.10 -13.84 38.16
CA LYS A 477 -1.42 -12.94 37.02
C LYS A 477 -0.38 -11.84 36.68
N PRO A 478 -0.54 -11.05 35.57
CA PRO A 478 0.56 -10.64 34.68
C PRO A 478 0.96 -9.15 34.72
N HIS A 479 2.23 -8.92 34.41
CA HIS A 479 2.79 -7.78 33.68
C HIS A 479 3.94 -8.34 32.82
N VAL A 480 4.45 -7.62 31.81
CA VAL A 480 5.74 -8.01 31.19
C VAL A 480 6.75 -8.10 32.32
N GLY A 481 7.10 -9.33 32.68
CA GLY A 481 7.71 -9.64 33.95
C GLY A 481 8.33 -11.01 33.88
N PHE A 482 9.65 -11.06 34.02
CA PHE A 482 10.37 -12.28 34.31
C PHE A 482 9.91 -12.77 35.68
N ILE A 483 9.20 -13.89 35.73
CA ILE A 483 8.99 -14.58 37.00
C ILE A 483 10.29 -15.35 37.27
N ARG A 484 11.19 -14.75 38.05
CA ARG A 484 12.21 -15.50 38.77
C ARG A 484 11.48 -16.24 39.89
N VAL A 485 11.37 -17.57 39.77
CA VAL A 485 11.12 -18.43 40.92
C VAL A 485 12.47 -18.87 41.46
#